data_AF-A0A657ARD7-F1
#
_entry.id   AF-A0A657ARD7-F1
#
_cell.length_a   1.000
_cell.length_b   1.000
_cell.length_c   1.000
_cell.angle_alpha   90.00
_cell.angle_beta   90.00
_cell.angle_gamma   90.00
#
_symmetry.space_group_name_H-M   'P 1'
#
loop_
_entity.id
_entity.type
_entity.pdbx_description
1 polymer ?
#
loop_
_entity_poly.entity_id
_entity_poly.type
_entity_poly.pdbx_seq_one_letter_code
_entity_poly.pdbx_strand_id
1 'polypeptide(L)' 'KEFGRYRTIAHREAVLITNHGREDLVLLSAEEYHRLQELEERAFHISTLTENELSDLSEAAIPSEAKLFNDEMK' A
#
# COMPACT_ATOMS: atom_id res chain seq x y z
N LYS A 1 -2.75 8.65 30.93
CA LYS A 1 -1.55 9.39 31.38
C LYS A 1 -0.32 9.13 30.48
N GLU A 2 -0.13 7.92 29.95
CA GLU A 2 1.05 7.58 29.11
C GLU A 2 0.97 7.92 27.62
N PHE A 3 -0.18 8.42 27.12
CA PHE A 3 -0.39 8.65 25.68
C PHE A 3 0.66 9.58 25.07
N GLY A 4 1.07 10.63 25.78
CA GLY A 4 2.10 11.56 25.30
C GLY A 4 3.44 10.88 25.01
N ARG A 5 3.86 9.94 25.87
CA ARG A 5 5.11 9.18 25.70
C ARG A 5 5.05 8.30 24.46
N TYR A 6 3.98 7.52 24.32
CA TYR A 6 3.81 6.64 23.14
C TYR A 6 3.65 7.43 21.85
N ARG A 7 2.97 8.58 21.89
CA ARG A 7 2.90 9.50 20.74
C ARG A 7 4.28 9.98 20.31
N THR A 8 5.16 10.35 21.24
CA THR A 8 6.53 10.78 20.91
C THR A 8 7.36 9.64 20.32
N ILE A 9 7.19 8.41 20.79
CA ILE A 9 7.86 7.23 20.23
C ILE A 9 7.34 6.93 18.82
N ALA A 10 6.01 6.96 18.63
CA ALA A 10 5.35 6.72 17.33
C ALA A 10 5.79 7.68 16.22
N HIS A 11 6.28 8.88 16.57
CA HIS A 11 6.89 9.81 15.60
C HIS A 11 8.27 9.36 15.10
N ARG A 12 8.91 8.39 15.74
CA ARG A 12 10.25 7.86 15.40
C ARG A 12 10.23 6.41 14.97
N GLU A 13 9.35 5.60 15.57
CA GLU A 13 9.26 4.16 15.34
C GLU A 13 7.85 3.63 15.66
N ALA A 14 7.46 2.52 15.04
CA ALA A 14 6.17 1.89 15.28
C ALA A 14 6.03 1.39 16.72
N VAL A 15 4.86 1.60 17.32
CA VAL A 15 4.54 1.09 18.66
C VAL A 15 3.48 0.00 18.55
N LEU A 16 3.85 -1.24 18.89
CA LEU A 16 2.91 -2.36 18.95
C LEU A 16 2.15 -2.34 20.28
N ILE A 17 0.82 -2.39 20.18
CA ILE A 17 -0.10 -2.55 21.29
C ILE A 17 -0.57 -4.00 21.28
N THR A 18 -0.31 -4.69 22.39
CA THR A 18 -0.70 -6.10 22.55
C THR A 18 -1.91 -6.23 23.46
N ASN A 19 -2.76 -7.20 23.15
CA ASN A 19 -3.91 -7.59 23.94
C ASN A 19 -3.91 -9.11 24.12
N HIS A 20 -4.00 -9.58 25.37
CA HIS A 20 -3.91 -11.01 25.71
C HIS A 20 -2.70 -11.74 25.09
N GLY A 21 -1.55 -11.08 25.01
CA GLY A 21 -0.31 -11.64 24.48
C GLY A 21 -0.24 -11.75 22.96
N ARG A 22 -1.19 -11.15 22.24
CA ARG A 22 -1.20 -11.05 20.77
C ARG A 22 -1.08 -9.60 20.34
N GLU A 23 -0.45 -9.39 19.19
CA GLU A 23 -0.46 -8.09 18.52
C GLU A 23 -1.90 -7.73 18.14
N ASP A 24 -2.36 -6.56 18.57
CA ASP A 24 -3.75 -6.10 18.38
C ASP A 24 -3.77 -4.86 17.48
N LEU A 25 -2.96 -3.85 17.81
CA LEU A 25 -2.87 -2.59 17.05
C LEU A 25 -1.43 -2.11 16.93
N VAL A 26 -1.16 -1.31 15.90
CA VAL A 26 0.10 -0.58 15.73
C VAL A 26 -0.20 0.92 15.70
N LEU A 27 0.50 1.68 16.54
CA LEU A 27 0.47 3.14 16.50
C LEU A 27 1.65 3.65 15.67
N LEU A 28 1.34 4.43 14.64
CA LEU A 28 2.30 5.06 13.74
C LEU A 28 2.13 6.58 13.77
N SER A 29 3.16 7.30 13.30
CA SER A 29 2.98 8.69 12.90
C SER A 29 2.01 8.78 11.71
N ALA A 30 1.32 9.92 11.57
CA ALA A 30 0.45 10.14 10.43
C ALA A 30 1.23 10.11 9.10
N GLU A 31 2.45 10.63 9.10
CA GLU A 31 3.36 10.61 7.95
C GLU A 31 3.67 9.17 7.50
N GLU A 32 4.04 8.30 8.43
CA GLU A 32 4.36 6.90 8.11
C GLU A 32 3.11 6.12 7.70
N TYR A 33 1.96 6.42 8.30
CA TYR A 33 0.68 5.84 7.86
C TYR A 33 0.38 6.20 6.39
N HIS A 34 0.51 7.47 6.00
CA HIS A 34 0.27 7.87 4.62
C HIS A 34 1.26 7.27 3.64
N ARG A 35 2.54 7.21 4.00
CA ARG A 35 3.57 6.54 3.20
C ARG A 35 3.23 5.05 2.96
N LEU A 36 2.71 4.36 3.99
CA LEU A 36 2.27 2.97 3.83
C LEU A 36 1.04 2.87 2.93
N GLN A 37 0.10 3.81 3.01
CA GLN A 37 -1.06 3.85 2.11
C GLN A 37 -0.67 4.05 0.65
N GLU A 38 0.42 4.78 0.37
CA GLU A 38 0.95 4.96 -0.99
C GLU A 38 1.58 3.68 -1.55
N LEU A 39 2.12 2.81 -0.69
CA LEU A 39 2.70 1.52 -1.07
C LEU A 39 1.67 0.40 -1.19
N GLU A 40 0.44 0.64 -0.75
CA GLU A 40 -0.63 -0.33 -0.88
C GLU A 40 -1.01 -0.47 -2.36
N GLU A 41 -0.76 -1.65 -2.94
CA GLU A 41 -1.27 -1.97 -4.27
C GLU A 41 -2.80 -2.00 -4.22
N ARG A 42 -3.44 -1.10 -4.97
CA ARG A 42 -4.89 -1.02 -5.04
C ARG A 42 -5.36 -1.53 -6.38
N ALA A 43 -6.24 -2.53 -6.36
CA ALA A 43 -6.96 -2.95 -7.55
C ALA A 43 -7.98 -1.88 -7.93
N PHE A 44 -7.85 -1.32 -9.14
CA PHE A 44 -8.82 -0.40 -9.71
C PHE A 44 -9.71 -1.14 -10.70
N HIS A 45 -11.01 -0.84 -10.68
CA HIS A 45 -11.90 -1.29 -11.74
C HIS A 45 -11.69 -0.41 -12.97
N ILE A 46 -11.71 -0.98 -14.19
CA ILE A 46 -11.41 -0.22 -15.40
C ILE A 46 -12.33 1.00 -15.60
N SER A 47 -13.58 0.92 -15.12
CA SER A 47 -14.54 2.03 -15.19
C SER A 47 -14.24 3.20 -14.25
N THR A 48 -13.28 3.06 -13.34
CA THR A 48 -12.87 4.13 -12.42
C THR A 48 -11.63 4.87 -12.90
N LEU A 49 -11.01 4.42 -14.00
CA LEU A 49 -9.84 5.06 -14.58
C LEU A 49 -10.26 6.26 -15.43
N THR A 50 -9.46 7.31 -15.37
CA THR A 50 -9.57 8.49 -16.23
C THR A 50 -9.06 8.18 -17.64
N GLU A 51 -9.45 9.02 -18.61
CA GLU A 51 -8.98 8.88 -20.00
C GLU A 51 -7.44 8.93 -20.10
N ASN A 52 -6.79 9.77 -19.29
CA ASN A 52 -5.33 9.88 -19.27
C ASN A 52 -4.68 8.60 -18.75
N GLU A 53 -5.21 8.02 -17.66
CA GLU A 53 -4.68 6.75 -17.12
C GLU A 53 -4.87 5.59 -18.09
N LEU A 54 -5.99 5.55 -18.83
CA LEU A 54 -6.21 4.57 -19.89
C LEU A 54 -5.22 4.76 -21.05
N SER A 55 -4.91 6.00 -21.41
CA SER A 55 -3.90 6.32 -22.43
C SER A 55 -2.52 5.84 -22.00
N ASP A 56 -2.11 6.16 -20.77
CA ASP A 56 -0.81 5.76 -20.21
C ASP A 56 -0.67 4.23 -20.18
N LEU A 57 -1.73 3.51 -19.82
CA LEU A 57 -1.74 2.03 -19.85
C LEU A 57 -1.61 1.47 -21.28
N SER A 58 -2.18 2.14 -22.27
CA SER A 58 -2.10 1.71 -23.67
C SER A 58 -0.71 1.89 -24.28
N GLU A 59 0.06 2.85 -23.76
CA GLU A 59 1.43 3.16 -24.19
C GLU A 59 2.49 2.40 -23.39
N ALA A 60 2.09 1.78 -22.26
CA ALA A 60 3.00 1.04 -21.40
C ALA A 60 3.69 -0.10 -22.16
N ALA A 61 5.03 -0.10 -22.13
CA ALA A 61 5.81 -1.15 -22.76
C ALA A 61 5.63 -2.47 -22.02
N ILE A 62 5.09 -3.48 -22.71
CA ILE A 62 4.94 -4.83 -22.16
C ILE A 62 6.34 -5.46 -22.03
N PRO A 63 6.74 -5.94 -20.83
CA PRO A 63 8.02 -6.61 -20.63
C PRO A 63 8.19 -7.82 -21.57
N SER A 64 9.40 -8.04 -22.07
CA SER A 64 9.67 -9.11 -23.04
C SER A 64 9.39 -10.51 -22.50
N GLU A 65 9.55 -10.68 -21.19
CA GLU A 65 9.30 -11.87 -20.39
C GLU A 65 7.82 -12.25 -20.39
N ALA A 66 6.90 -11.28 -20.55
CA ALA A 66 5.47 -11.55 -20.58
C ALA A 66 5.05 -12.43 -21.76
N LYS A 67 5.87 -12.49 -22.83
CA LYS A 67 5.65 -13.40 -23.97
C LYS A 67 5.57 -14.88 -23.56
N LEU A 68 6.18 -15.26 -22.43
CA LEU A 68 6.13 -16.62 -21.90
C LEU A 68 4.70 -17.06 -21.54
N PHE A 69 3.78 -16.12 -21.33
CA PHE A 69 2.41 -16.38 -20.88
C PHE A 69 1.36 -16.23 -21.99
N ASN A 70 1.77 -15.93 -23.24
CA ASN A 70 0.82 -15.74 -24.35
C ASN A 70 -0.06 -16.96 -24.62
N ASP A 71 0.45 -18.17 -24.36
CA ASP A 71 -0.25 -19.44 -24.58
C ASP A 71 -1.37 -19.70 -23.55
N GLU A 72 -1.48 -18.87 -22.51
CA GLU A 72 -2.53 -18.96 -21.47
C GLU A 72 -3.87 -18.37 -21.91
N MET A 73 -3.88 -17.53 -22.96
CA MET A 73 -5.07 -16.87 -23.49
C MET A 73 -5.70 -17.74 -24.61
N LYS A 74 -6.49 -18.75 -24.22
CA LYS A 74 -7.27 -19.60 -25.14
C LYS A 74 -8.71 -19.14 -25.31
#